data_AF-A0A2D4XGY6-F1
#
_entry.id   AF-A0A2D4XGY6-F1
#
_cell.length_a   1.000
_cell.length_b   1.000
_cell.length_c   1.000
_cell.angle_alpha   90.00
_cell.angle_beta   90.00
_cell.angle_gamma   90.00
#
_symmetry.space_group_name_H-M   'P 1'
#
loop_
_entity.id
_entity.type
_entity.pdbx_description
1 polymer ?
#
loop_
_entity_poly.entity_id
_entity_poly.type
_entity_poly.pdbx_seq_one_letter_code
_entity_poly.pdbx_strand_id
1 'polypeptide(L)' 'MQNKPSKKQQRTDLRKKLKWGDIETICEITEYHRNTVQRWFNGENDIESIDAAVNGIIEKREKKIQEKINQAV' A
#
# COMPACT_ATOMS: atom_id res chain seq x y z
N MET A 1 16.87 -4.16 -22.28
CA MET A 1 16.20 -2.99 -21.68
C MET A 1 15.29 -3.49 -20.58
N GLN A 2 15.56 -3.17 -19.31
CA GLN A 2 14.65 -3.53 -18.21
C GLN A 2 13.42 -2.63 -18.29
N ASN A 3 12.26 -3.19 -18.68
CA ASN A 3 10.99 -2.47 -18.65
C ASN A 3 10.59 -2.23 -17.19
N LYS A 4 10.81 -1.00 -16.69
CA LYS A 4 10.28 -0.60 -15.39
C LYS A 4 8.74 -0.65 -15.46
N PRO A 5 8.06 -1.30 -14.50
CA PRO A 5 6.61 -1.34 -14.48
C PRO A 5 6.07 0.09 -14.38
N SER A 6 4.98 0.39 -15.10
CA SER A 6 4.32 1.70 -15.02
C SER A 6 3.88 1.99 -13.57
N LYS A 7 3.79 3.26 -13.18
CA LYS A 7 3.31 3.66 -11.83
C LYS A 7 1.98 2.97 -11.48
N LYS A 8 1.06 2.88 -12.46
CA LYS A 8 -0.21 2.18 -12.32
C LYS A 8 -0.05 0.69 -12.02
N GLN A 9 0.88 0.02 -12.69
CA GLN A 9 1.17 -1.40 -12.44
C GLN A 9 1.71 -1.60 -11.02
N GLN A 10 2.69 -0.79 -10.61
CA GLN A 10 3.28 -0.85 -9.27
C GLN A 10 2.21 -0.67 -8.18
N ARG A 11 1.34 0.33 -8.32
CA ARG A 11 0.26 0.59 -7.37
C ARG A 11 -0.81 -0.50 -7.38
N THR A 12 -1.10 -1.09 -8.53
CA THR A 12 -1.99 -2.24 -8.64
C THR A 12 -1.43 -3.43 -7.86
N ASP A 13 -0.12 -3.66 -7.94
CA ASP A 13 0.53 -4.75 -7.20
C ASP A 13 0.59 -4.47 -5.69
N LEU A 14 0.79 -3.21 -5.27
CA LEU A 14 0.63 -2.81 -3.86
C LEU A 14 -0.79 -3.08 -3.36
N ARG A 15 -1.81 -2.73 -4.16
CA ARG A 15 -3.22 -2.94 -3.81
C ARG A 15 -3.54 -4.42 -3.56
N LYS A 16 -2.91 -5.35 -4.28
CA LYS A 16 -3.09 -6.80 -4.07
C LYS A 16 -2.52 -7.28 -2.72
N LYS A 17 -1.55 -6.57 -2.15
CA LYS A 17 -0.96 -6.89 -0.83
C LYS A 17 -1.82 -6.39 0.34
N LEU A 18 -2.75 -5.47 0.06
CA LEU A 18 -3.67 -4.93 1.05
C LEU A 18 -4.82 -5.91 1.34
N LYS A 19 -5.32 -5.86 2.57
CA LYS A 19 -6.45 -6.62 3.08
C LYS A 19 -7.69 -5.75 3.16
N TRP A 20 -8.84 -6.40 3.40
CA TRP A 20 -10.08 -5.70 3.72
C TRP A 20 -9.87 -4.76 4.93
N GLY A 21 -10.37 -3.53 4.82
CA GLY A 21 -10.17 -2.47 5.82
C GLY A 21 -8.92 -1.60 5.60
N ASP A 22 -7.86 -2.09 4.93
CA ASP A 22 -6.61 -1.30 4.80
C ASP A 22 -6.81 0.02 4.05
N ILE A 23 -7.74 0.07 3.08
CA ILE A 23 -8.05 1.30 2.36
C ILE A 23 -8.62 2.37 3.31
N GLU A 24 -9.45 1.96 4.28
CA GLU A 24 -10.02 2.86 5.28
C GLU A 24 -8.92 3.36 6.22
N THR A 25 -8.05 2.46 6.69
CA THR A 25 -6.86 2.82 7.47
C THR A 25 -5.97 3.83 6.73
N ILE A 26 -5.76 3.65 5.42
CA ILE A 26 -5.00 4.62 4.61
C ILE A 26 -5.70 5.97 4.58
N CYS A 27 -7.03 5.99 4.42
CA CYS A 27 -7.81 7.23 4.44
C CYS A 27 -7.65 7.96 5.78
N GLU A 28 -7.74 7.23 6.90
CA GLU A 28 -7.57 7.78 8.25
C GLU A 28 -6.15 8.34 8.47
N ILE A 29 -5.11 7.60 8.10
CA ILE A 29 -3.71 8.02 8.28
C ILE A 29 -3.37 9.26 7.45
N THR A 30 -3.93 9.34 6.23
CA THR A 30 -3.57 10.38 5.27
C THR A 30 -4.55 11.54 5.21
N GLU A 31 -5.64 11.46 5.99
CA GLU A 31 -6.75 12.42 6.01
C GLU A 31 -7.38 12.65 4.63
N TYR A 32 -7.26 11.67 3.73
CA TYR A 32 -7.85 11.72 2.40
C TYR A 32 -9.10 10.86 2.29
N HIS A 33 -10.04 11.33 1.46
CA HIS A 33 -11.20 10.53 1.10
C HIS A 33 -10.82 9.29 0.29
N ARG A 34 -11.63 8.24 0.44
CA ARG A 34 -11.51 6.98 -0.29
C ARG A 34 -11.36 7.14 -1.80
N ASN A 35 -12.08 8.11 -2.39
CA ASN A 35 -11.97 8.40 -3.82
C ASN A 35 -10.58 8.88 -4.22
N THR A 36 -9.95 9.73 -3.40
CA THR A 36 -8.59 10.23 -3.63
C THR A 36 -7.57 9.08 -3.56
N VAL A 37 -7.73 8.19 -2.59
CA VAL A 37 -6.90 6.97 -2.45
C VAL A 37 -7.11 6.01 -3.62
N GLN A 38 -8.33 5.84 -4.11
CA GLN A 38 -8.61 5.02 -5.30
C GLN A 38 -8.00 5.61 -6.57
N ARG A 39 -8.11 6.93 -6.76
CA ARG A 39 -7.46 7.65 -7.87
C ARG A 39 -5.94 7.47 -7.84
N TRP A 40 -5.34 7.47 -6.65
CA TRP A 40 -3.94 7.15 -6.48
C TRP A 40 -3.61 5.76 -7.00
N PHE A 41 -4.35 4.72 -6.57
CA PHE A 41 -4.17 3.35 -7.06
C PHE A 41 -4.34 3.23 -8.58
N ASN A 42 -5.23 4.02 -9.18
CA ASN A 42 -5.46 4.03 -10.62
C ASN A 42 -4.38 4.76 -11.42
N GLY A 43 -3.48 5.49 -10.75
CA GLY A 43 -2.46 6.33 -11.38
C GLY A 43 -2.98 7.69 -11.86
N GLU A 44 -4.12 8.14 -11.33
CA GLU A 44 -4.78 9.40 -11.71
C GLU A 44 -4.26 10.61 -10.92
N ASN A 45 -3.62 10.38 -9.78
CA ASN A 45 -2.91 11.40 -9.01
C ASN A 45 -1.62 10.83 -8.39
N ASP A 46 -0.71 11.71 -7.99
CA ASP A 46 0.55 11.37 -7.33
C ASP A 46 0.57 12.08 -5.97
N ILE A 47 0.33 11.32 -4.90
CA ILE A 47 0.26 11.83 -3.52
C ILE A 47 1.23 10.99 -2.68
N GLU A 48 2.28 11.64 -2.16
CA GLU A 48 3.37 10.96 -1.46
C GLU A 48 2.95 10.39 -0.11
N SER A 49 2.04 11.05 0.62
CA SER A 49 1.55 10.54 1.90
C SER A 49 0.73 9.26 1.76
N ILE A 50 -0.01 9.10 0.64
CA ILE A 50 -0.71 7.84 0.32
C ILE A 50 0.31 6.73 0.02
N ASP A 51 1.38 7.05 -0.72
CA ASP A 51 2.46 6.08 -0.97
C ASP A 51 3.11 5.60 0.33
N ALA A 52 3.48 6.54 1.21
CA ALA A 52 4.06 6.25 2.51
C ALA A 52 3.12 5.41 3.39
N ALA A 53 1.82 5.73 3.43
CA ALA A 53 0.83 4.99 4.21
C ALA A 53 0.64 3.55 3.71
N VAL A 54 0.55 3.37 2.38
CA VAL A 54 0.44 2.04 1.76
C VAL A 54 1.65 1.17 2.09
N ASN A 55 2.86 1.70 1.87
CA ASN A 55 4.10 0.97 2.15
C ASN A 55 4.24 0.68 3.65
N GLY A 56 3.93 1.64 4.53
CA GLY A 56 4.00 1.45 5.98
C GLY A 56 3.08 0.35 6.51
N ILE A 57 1.86 0.22 5.97
CA ILE A 57 0.93 -0.86 6.34
C ILE A 57 1.47 -2.22 5.90
N ILE A 58 1.98 -2.31 4.67
CA ILE A 58 2.53 -3.55 4.12
C ILE A 58 3.76 -3.99 4.91
N GLU A 59 4.72 -3.08 5.13
CA GLU A 59 5.94 -3.37 5.89
C GLU A 59 5.64 -3.81 7.33
N LYS A 60 4.72 -3.12 8.01
CA LYS A 60 4.33 -3.48 9.39
C LYS A 60 3.74 -4.88 9.45
N ARG A 61 3.00 -5.29 8.41
CA ARG A 61 2.44 -6.65 8.31
C ARG A 61 3.52 -7.68 8.03
N GLU A 62 4.41 -7.43 7.09
CA GLU A 62 5.53 -8.33 6.76
C GLU A 62 6.45 -8.52 7.97
N LYS A 63 6.78 -7.45 8.71
CA LYS A 63 7.54 -7.54 9.98
C LYS A 63 6.86 -8.44 11.00
N LYS A 64 5.56 -8.27 11.23
CA LYS A 64 4.79 -9.14 12.14
C LYS A 64 4.77 -10.60 11.71
N ILE A 65 4.75 -10.88 10.41
CA ILE A 65 4.82 -12.26 9.89
C ILE A 65 6.21 -12.84 10.17
N GLN A 66 7.26 -12.09 9.88
CA GLN A 66 8.64 -12.53 10.11
C GLN A 66 8.92 -12.78 11.59
N GLU A 67 8.44 -11.90 12.48
CA GLU A 67 8.54 -12.08 13.94
C GLU A 67 7.89 -13.39 14.40
N LYS A 68 6.69 -13.70 13.88
CA LYS A 68 5.99 -14.96 14.20
C LYS A 68 6.70 -16.19 13.67
N ILE A 69 7.30 -16.12 12.48
CA ILE A 69 8.10 -17.21 11.92
C ILE A 69 9.31 -17.46 12.82
N ASN A 70 10.04 -16.39 13.21
CA ASN A 70 11.23 -16.51 14.05
C ASN A 70 10.93 -17.02 15.47
N GLN A 71 9.73 -16.78 16.00
CA GLN A 71 9.29 -17.33 17.30
C GLN A 71 8.87 -18.81 17.24
N ALA A 72 8.56 -19.32 16.04
CA ALA A 72 8.10 -20.68 15.83
C ALA A 72 9.24 -21.66 15.48
N VAL A 73 10.47 -21.15 15.28
CA VAL A 73 11.71 -21.91 15.02
C VAL A 73 12.55 -21.94 16.30
#